data_AF-A0A351K4L0-F1
#
_entry.id   AF-A0A351K4L0-F1
#
_cell.length_a   1.000
_cell.length_b   1.000
_cell.length_c   1.000
_cell.angle_alpha   90.00
_cell.angle_beta   90.00
_cell.angle_gamma   90.00
#
_symmetry.space_group_name_H-M   'P 1'
#
loop_
_entity.id
_entity.type
_entity.pdbx_description
1 polymer ?
#
loop_
_entity_poly.entity_id
_entity_poly.type
_entity_poly.pdbx_seq_one_letter_code
_entity_poly.pdbx_strand_id
1 'polypeptide(L)' 'DVFGLDDPPTVAHMPITFELLSPADRPIQVTSDLPGFWRGSWSDVRKELAGRYPKHRWPEHPHKATPGRLGNDDD' A
#
# COMPACT_ATOMS: atom_id res chain seq x y z
N ASP A 1 5.10 -4.89 -4.88
CA ASP A 1 4.10 -4.12 -4.10
C ASP A 1 3.78 -2.84 -4.85
N VAL A 2 2.89 -2.00 -4.31
CA VAL A 2 2.44 -0.74 -4.94
C VAL A 2 2.81 0.49 -4.09
N PHE A 3 3.75 0.35 -3.16
CA PHE A 3 4.27 1.49 -2.42
C PHE A 3 5.02 2.44 -3.38
N GLY A 4 4.96 3.73 -3.11
CA GLY A 4 5.49 4.79 -3.96
C GLY A 4 4.56 5.24 -5.09
N LEU A 5 3.39 4.61 -5.24
CA LEU A 5 2.44 4.93 -6.31
C LEU A 5 1.38 5.94 -5.82
N ASP A 6 1.66 7.24 -6.00
CA ASP A 6 0.71 8.34 -5.73
C ASP A 6 -0.18 8.67 -6.94
N ASP A 7 0.28 8.39 -8.15
CA ASP A 7 -0.50 8.51 -9.38
C ASP A 7 -0.74 7.12 -9.99
N PRO A 8 -1.93 6.52 -9.81
CA PRO A 8 -2.20 5.17 -10.27
C PRO A 8 -2.35 5.12 -11.81
N PRO A 9 -1.86 4.06 -12.47
CA PRO A 9 -2.03 3.87 -13.90
C PRO A 9 -3.51 3.80 -14.30
N THR A 10 -3.78 4.26 -15.52
CA THR A 10 -5.09 4.14 -16.17
C THR A 10 -4.98 3.27 -17.43
N VAL A 11 -6.07 2.61 -17.80
CA VAL A 11 -6.20 1.85 -19.05
C VAL A 11 -7.39 2.41 -19.81
N ALA A 12 -7.19 2.82 -21.06
CA ALA A 12 -8.22 3.49 -21.86
C ALA A 12 -8.89 4.66 -21.11
N HIS A 13 -8.10 5.45 -20.38
CA HIS A 13 -8.54 6.56 -19.53
C HIS A 13 -9.42 6.18 -18.32
N MET A 14 -9.51 4.89 -18.00
CA MET A 14 -10.23 4.41 -16.82
C MET A 14 -9.23 4.00 -15.72
N PRO A 15 -9.50 4.33 -14.44
CA PRO A 15 -8.68 3.88 -13.33
C PRO A 15 -8.76 2.35 -13.18
N ILE A 16 -7.65 1.73 -12.79
CA ILE A 16 -7.60 0.30 -12.50
C ILE A 16 -8.04 0.07 -11.05
N THR A 17 -8.83 -0.98 -10.82
CA THR A 17 -9.13 -1.47 -9.46
C THR A 17 -7.97 -2.33 -8.96
N PHE A 18 -7.41 -1.95 -7.81
CA PHE A 18 -6.40 -2.69 -7.08
C PHE A 18 -7.05 -3.58 -6.04
N GLU A 19 -6.72 -4.87 -6.06
CA GLU A 19 -6.88 -5.75 -4.91
C GLU A 19 -5.54 -5.79 -4.15
N LEU A 20 -5.49 -5.09 -3.02
CA LEU A 20 -4.32 -5.02 -2.17
C LEU A 20 -4.31 -6.23 -1.24
N LEU A 21 -3.17 -6.92 -1.18
CA LEU A 21 -3.00 -8.16 -0.44
C LEU A 21 -2.05 -7.98 0.75
N SER A 22 -2.34 -8.69 1.83
CA SER A 22 -1.41 -8.91 2.95
C SER A 22 -0.29 -9.88 2.54
N PRO A 23 0.77 -10.05 3.37
CA PRO A 23 1.84 -11.00 3.09
C PRO A 23 1.40 -12.48 3.00
N ALA A 24 0.20 -12.80 3.48
CA ALA A 24 -0.40 -14.13 3.41
C ALA A 24 -1.43 -14.27 2.28
N ASP A 25 -1.35 -13.42 1.25
CA ASP A 25 -2.24 -13.38 0.08
C ASP A 25 -3.73 -13.22 0.42
N ARG A 26 -4.03 -12.58 1.56
CA ARG A 26 -5.41 -12.21 1.93
C ARG A 26 -5.71 -10.77 1.52
N PRO A 27 -6.86 -10.48 0.88
CA PRO A 27 -7.26 -9.12 0.55
C PRO A 27 -7.40 -8.25 1.79
N ILE A 28 -6.83 -7.05 1.75
CA ILE A 28 -6.91 -6.03 2.81
C ILE A 28 -7.72 -4.80 2.37
N GLN A 29 -7.75 -4.51 1.07
CA GLN A 29 -8.52 -3.44 0.47
C GLN A 29 -8.71 -3.72 -1.02
N VAL A 30 -9.91 -3.46 -1.53
CA VAL A 30 -10.16 -3.35 -2.98
C VAL A 30 -10.51 -1.90 -3.28
N THR A 31 -9.78 -1.23 -4.17
CA THR A 31 -10.00 0.20 -4.48
C THR A 31 -9.56 0.58 -5.89
N SER A 32 -10.31 1.45 -6.56
CA SER A 32 -9.86 2.16 -7.76
C SER A 32 -9.31 3.56 -7.46
N ASP A 33 -9.46 4.03 -6.22
CA ASP A 33 -8.87 5.26 -5.68
C ASP A 33 -7.75 4.89 -4.71
N LEU A 34 -6.61 4.51 -5.28
CA LEU A 34 -5.40 4.18 -4.53
C LEU A 34 -4.88 5.38 -3.69
N PRO A 35 -4.87 6.63 -4.22
CA PRO A 35 -4.39 7.77 -3.45
C PRO A 35 -5.31 8.13 -2.27
N GLY A 36 -6.62 8.01 -2.45
CA GLY A 36 -7.60 8.17 -1.36
C GLY A 36 -7.42 7.11 -0.27
N PHE A 37 -7.15 5.87 -0.65
CA PHE A 37 -6.80 4.81 0.31
C PHE A 37 -5.55 5.16 1.14
N TRP A 38 -4.47 5.59 0.48
CA TRP A 38 -3.22 5.98 1.14
C TRP A 38 -3.38 7.12 2.14
N ARG A 39 -4.21 8.11 1.82
CA ARG A 39 -4.45 9.28 2.68
C ARG A 39 -5.54 9.06 3.73
N GLY A 40 -6.34 8.01 3.60
CA GLY A 40 -7.45 7.69 4.48
C GLY A 40 -7.21 6.41 5.30
N SER A 41 -7.85 5.33 4.88
CA SER A 41 -7.96 4.09 5.67
C SER A 41 -6.67 3.30 5.80
N TRP A 42 -5.61 3.63 5.04
CA TRP A 42 -4.30 3.02 5.22
C TRP A 42 -3.79 3.10 6.66
N SER A 43 -4.01 4.21 7.36
CA SER A 43 -3.47 4.40 8.72
C SER A 43 -3.94 3.34 9.72
N ASP A 44 -5.19 2.88 9.58
CA ASP A 44 -5.76 1.85 10.44
C ASP A 44 -5.41 0.43 9.96
N VAL A 45 -5.42 0.20 8.65
CA VAL A 45 -4.94 -1.05 8.04
C VAL A 45 -3.47 -1.31 8.40
N ARG A 46 -2.64 -0.27 8.41
CA ARG A 46 -1.24 -0.30 8.80
C ARG A 46 -1.06 -0.79 10.24
N LYS A 47 -1.87 -0.32 11.18
CA LYS A 47 -1.82 -0.74 12.59
C LYS A 47 -2.17 -2.22 12.74
N GLU A 48 -3.22 -2.67 12.05
CA GLU A 48 -3.63 -4.07 12.03
C GLU A 48 -2.53 -4.97 11.46
N LEU A 49 -1.98 -4.59 10.31
CA LEU A 49 -0.93 -5.35 9.64
C LEU A 49 0.38 -5.36 10.42
N ALA A 50 0.76 -4.25 11.05
CA ALA A 50 1.93 -4.18 11.92
C ALA A 50 1.81 -5.14 13.12
N GLY A 51 0.62 -5.27 13.70
CA GLY A 51 0.36 -6.24 14.78
C GLY A 51 0.45 -7.70 14.32
N ARG A 52 -0.12 -8.03 13.16
CA ARG A 52 -0.11 -9.42 12.63
C ARG A 52 1.21 -9.83 12.00
N TYR A 53 1.92 -8.88 11.40
CA TYR A 53 3.12 -9.08 10.59
C TYR A 53 4.25 -8.12 11.02
N PRO A 54 4.80 -8.28 12.24
CA PRO A 54 5.75 -7.32 12.82
C PRO A 54 7.11 -7.27 12.11
N LYS A 55 7.43 -8.27 11.28
CA LYS A 55 8.70 -8.32 10.50
C LYS A 55 8.61 -7.60 9.15
N HIS A 56 7.43 -7.12 8.76
CA HIS A 56 7.23 -6.43 7.48
C HIS A 56 7.30 -4.91 7.64
N ARG A 57 7.72 -4.23 6.58
CA ARG A 57 7.73 -2.76 6.52
C ARG A 57 6.32 -2.25 6.22
N TRP A 58 5.85 -1.35 7.07
CA TRP A 58 4.54 -0.70 6.95
C TRP A 58 4.71 0.83 6.98
N PRO A 59 5.01 1.46 5.83
CA PRO A 59 5.35 2.88 5.79
C PRO A 59 4.17 3.75 6.23
N GLU A 60 4.44 4.81 6.99
CA GLU A 60 3.42 5.81 7.37
C GLU A 60 2.93 6.61 6.15
N HIS A 61 3.82 6.87 5.20
CA HIS A 61 3.51 7.54 3.94
C HIS A 61 3.73 6.59 2.75
N PRO A 62 2.77 5.69 2.47
CA PRO A 62 2.94 4.63 1.47
C PRO A 62 3.09 5.18 0.06
N HIS A 63 2.48 6.31 -0.26
CA HIS A 63 2.60 6.99 -1.56
C HIS A 63 3.98 7.61 -1.82
N LYS A 64 4.81 7.81 -0.78
CA LYS A 64 6.19 8.34 -0.88
C LYS A 64 7.27 7.29 -0.64
N ALA A 65 6.88 6.07 -0.29
CA ALA A 65 7.83 5.04 0.09
C ALA A 65 8.61 4.56 -1.13
N THR A 66 9.94 4.46 -0.98
CA THR A 66 10.79 3.82 -1.98
C THR A 66 10.35 2.37 -2.20
N PRO A 67 10.07 1.95 -3.45
CA PRO A 67 9.76 0.56 -3.77
C PRO A 67 10.95 -0.33 -3.43
N GLY A 68 10.74 -1.36 -2.63
CA GLY A 68 11.82 -2.21 -2.18
C GLY A 68 11.28 -3.49 -1.54
N ARG A 69 11.68 -4.64 -2.09
CA ARG A 69 11.27 -5.96 -1.59
C ARG A 69 11.90 -6.30 -0.23
N LEU A 70 12.99 -5.63 0.12
CA LEU A 70 13.70 -5.52 1.41
C LEU A 70 14.87 -4.57 1.12
N GLY A 71 14.90 -3.37 1.69
CA GLY A 71 15.97 -2.40 1.45
C GLY A 71 16.00 -1.38 2.57
N ASN A 72 17.14 -1.31 3.26
CA ASN A 72 17.46 -0.37 4.33
C ASN A 72 17.21 1.06 3.86
N ASP A 73 16.54 1.86 4.69
CA ASP A 73 16.78 3.28 4.81
C ASP A 73 16.45 3.64 6.26
N ASP A 74 17.50 3.68 7.08
CA ASP A 74 17.58 4.56 8.25
C ASP A 74 17.37 6.01 7.75
N ASP A 75 16.18 6.57 7.97
CA ASP A 75 15.91 7.97 8.40
C ASP A 75 14.39 8.16 8.65
#